data_AF-A0A131YEL0-F1
#
_entry.id   AF-A0A131YEL0-F1
#
_cell.length_a   1.000
_cell.length_b   1.000
_cell.length_c   1.000
_cell.angle_alpha   90.00
_cell.angle_beta   90.00
_cell.angle_gamma   90.00
#
_symmetry.space_group_name_H-M   'P 1'
#
loop_
_entity.id
_entity.type
_entity.pdbx_description
1 polymer ?
#
loop_
_entity_poly.entity_id
_entity_poly.type
_entity_poly.pdbx_seq_one_letter_code
_entity_poly.pdbx_strand_id
1 'polypeptide(L)'
;MGARPLDYVRASPARSFIHVEDFPSVKALAEYLHLLDRNDTLYNEYLRWKGSGEFINTYFWCRLCAMLHAPPLPKVYPDIGAWWAGPGTCRSDRWRDFKPKPDPIAYVLT
;
A
#
# COMPACT_ATOMS: atom_id res chain seq x y z
N MET A 1 -8.60 5.29 -4.05
CA MET A 1 -7.88 4.20 -4.78
C MET A 1 -6.67 3.82 -3.94
N GLY A 2 -6.46 2.53 -3.68
CA GLY A 2 -5.41 2.05 -2.75
C GLY A 2 -5.88 1.90 -1.30
N ALA A 3 -4.93 1.61 -0.41
CA ALA A 3 -5.16 1.49 1.04
C ALA A 3 -5.46 2.86 1.69
N ARG A 4 -5.71 2.92 3.01
CA ARG A 4 -5.93 4.21 3.69
C ARG A 4 -4.64 5.03 3.68
N PRO A 5 -4.70 6.38 3.69
CA PRO A 5 -3.53 7.22 3.87
C PRO A 5 -2.65 6.79 5.06
N LEU A 6 -3.27 6.44 6.19
CA LEU A 6 -2.58 5.98 7.40
C LEU A 6 -1.84 4.65 7.22
N ASP A 7 -2.31 3.78 6.34
CA ASP A 7 -1.64 2.52 6.06
C ASP A 7 -0.33 2.76 5.29
N TYR A 8 -0.31 3.75 4.39
CA TYR A 8 0.91 4.21 3.73
C TYR A 8 1.86 4.91 4.71
N VAL A 9 1.37 5.79 5.59
CA VAL A 9 2.20 6.44 6.61
C VAL A 9 2.90 5.42 7.51
N ARG A 10 2.22 4.33 7.87
CA ARG A 10 2.79 3.27 8.71
C ARG A 10 3.82 2.41 7.99
N ALA A 11 3.65 2.19 6.69
CA ALA A 11 4.43 1.22 5.92
C ALA A 11 5.56 1.85 5.08
N SER A 12 5.46 3.14 4.76
CA SER A 12 6.36 3.83 3.83
C SER A 12 7.22 4.87 4.55
N PRO A 13 8.45 5.15 4.07
CA PRO A 13 9.24 6.24 4.60
C PRO A 13 8.47 7.57 4.60
N ALA A 14 8.75 8.44 5.57
CA ALA A 14 8.08 9.74 5.63
C ALA A 14 8.31 10.54 4.33
N ARG A 15 7.25 11.17 3.81
CA ARG A 15 7.28 12.00 2.57
C ARG A 15 7.73 11.24 1.31
N SER A 16 7.58 9.91 1.27
CA SER A 16 8.01 9.09 0.12
C SER A 16 6.90 8.71 -0.87
N PHE A 17 5.66 9.10 -0.60
CA PHE A 17 4.51 8.73 -1.41
C PHE A 17 3.56 9.91 -1.60
N ILE A 18 2.71 9.77 -2.61
CA ILE A 18 1.63 10.69 -2.94
C ILE A 18 0.33 9.91 -2.82
N HIS A 19 -0.58 10.32 -1.94
CA HIS A 19 -1.87 9.66 -1.84
C HIS A 19 -2.88 10.32 -2.78
N VAL A 20 -3.63 9.51 -3.55
CA VAL A 20 -4.56 10.00 -4.58
C VAL A 20 -5.61 10.94 -3.99
N GLU A 21 -6.06 10.67 -2.77
CA GLU A 21 -7.07 11.50 -2.10
C GLU A 21 -6.52 12.75 -1.43
N ASP A 22 -5.21 13.04 -1.52
CA ASP A 22 -4.67 14.34 -1.10
C ASP A 22 -5.06 15.44 -2.11
N PHE A 23 -5.45 15.05 -3.32
CA PHE A 23 -5.86 15.94 -4.39
C PHE A 23 -7.39 16.03 -4.48
N PRO A 24 -7.94 17.20 -4.84
CA PRO A 24 -9.38 17.38 -4.95
C PRO A 24 -9.98 16.58 -6.13
N SER A 25 -9.20 16.33 -7.18
CA SER A 25 -9.61 15.57 -8.36
C SER A 25 -8.43 14.83 -9.00
N VAL A 26 -8.74 13.85 -9.86
CA VAL A 26 -7.73 13.12 -10.65
C VAL A 26 -7.01 14.07 -11.62
N LYS A 27 -7.69 15.10 -12.14
CA LYS A 27 -7.08 16.12 -12.98
C LYS A 27 -6.00 16.89 -12.22
N ALA A 28 -6.29 17.34 -10.99
CA ALA A 28 -5.31 18.04 -10.16
C ALA A 28 -4.10 17.16 -9.82
N LEU A 29 -4.31 15.86 -9.58
CA LEU A 29 -3.22 14.91 -9.41
C LEU A 29 -2.37 14.80 -10.69
N ALA A 30 -3.01 14.64 -11.87
CA ALA A 30 -2.29 14.53 -13.14
C ALA A 30 -1.45 15.79 -13.44
N GLU A 31 -2.00 16.98 -13.19
CA GLU A 31 -1.27 18.25 -13.31
C GLU A 31 -0.06 18.29 -12.37
N TYR A 32 -0.21 17.82 -11.13
CA TYR A 32 0.90 17.73 -10.18
C TYR A 32 1.97 16.72 -10.62
N LEU A 33 1.57 15.57 -11.16
CA LEU A 33 2.52 14.58 -11.69
C LEU A 33 3.31 15.13 -12.89
N HIS A 34 2.68 15.91 -13.77
CA HIS A 34 3.38 16.61 -14.85
C HIS A 34 4.34 17.70 -14.34
N LEU A 35 4.03 18.36 -13.23
CA LEU A 35 4.96 19.28 -12.58
C LEU A 35 6.19 18.54 -12.05
N LEU A 36 5.99 17.40 -11.38
CA LEU A 36 7.10 16.58 -10.86
C LEU A 36 8.00 16.06 -11.98
N ASP A 37 7.41 15.55 -13.07
CA ASP A 37 8.15 15.04 -14.24
C ASP A 37 9.09 16.09 -14.86
N ARG A 38 8.71 17.36 -14.82
CA ARG A 38 9.50 18.48 -15.37
C ARG A 38 10.46 19.10 -14.36
N ASN A 39 10.43 18.69 -13.10
CA ASN A 39 11.21 19.29 -12.03
C ASN A 39 11.86 18.22 -11.17
N ASP A 40 13.08 17.83 -11.57
CA ASP A 40 13.89 16.83 -10.88
C ASP A 40 14.13 17.19 -9.41
N THR A 41 14.26 18.47 -9.07
CA THR A 41 14.44 18.89 -7.66
C THR A 41 13.23 18.52 -6.83
N LEU A 42 12.01 18.87 -7.29
CA LEU A 42 10.76 18.50 -6.61
C LEU A 42 10.53 17.00 -6.60
N TYR A 43 10.80 16.31 -7.70
CA TYR A 43 10.67 14.85 -7.76
C TYR A 43 11.60 14.16 -6.76
N ASN A 44 12.86 14.58 -6.71
CA ASN A 44 13.86 14.01 -5.80
C ASN A 44 13.55 14.26 -4.32
N GLU A 45 12.67 15.21 -3.97
CA GLU A 45 12.21 15.39 -2.60
C GLU A 45 11.53 14.15 -2.02
N TYR A 46 10.78 13.41 -2.86
CA TYR A 46 10.13 12.15 -2.50
C TYR A 46 11.09 10.98 -2.38
N LEU A 47 12.34 11.18 -2.82
CA LEU A 47 13.38 10.18 -2.88
C LEU A 47 14.50 10.43 -1.86
N ARG A 48 14.39 11.49 -1.04
CA ARG A 48 15.38 11.83 0.01
C ARG A 48 15.62 10.71 1.02
N TRP A 49 14.65 9.82 1.21
CA TRP A 49 14.82 8.65 2.05
C TRP A 49 15.82 7.63 1.46
N LYS A 50 16.11 7.67 0.15
CA LYS A 50 17.14 6.84 -0.48
C LYS A 50 18.51 7.34 -0.01
N GLY A 51 19.09 6.61 0.94
CA GLY A 51 20.31 6.99 1.64
C GLY A 51 20.11 7.14 3.15
N SER A 52 18.85 7.22 3.62
CA SER A 52 18.52 7.05 5.03
C SER A 52 18.12 5.60 5.29
N GLY A 53 18.98 4.86 6.00
CA GLY A 53 18.75 3.47 6.37
C GLY A 53 19.84 2.53 5.86
N GLU A 54 19.92 1.36 6.48
CA GLU A 54 20.89 0.33 6.13
C GLU A 54 20.16 -0.92 5.63
N PHE A 55 20.76 -1.60 4.65
CA PHE A 55 20.30 -2.93 4.28
C PHE A 55 20.65 -3.89 5.39
N ILE A 56 19.66 -4.22 6.22
CA ILE A 56 19.82 -5.28 7.20
C ILE A 56 19.79 -6.61 6.43
N ASN A 57 20.90 -7.34 6.48
CA ASN A 57 20.92 -8.71 5.97
C ASN A 57 20.04 -9.58 6.86
N THR A 58 18.79 -9.75 6.45
CA THR A 58 17.83 -10.65 7.11
C THR A 58 18.00 -12.11 6.66
N TYR A 59 19.09 -12.42 5.94
CA TYR A 59 19.33 -13.69 5.26
C TYR A 59 18.19 -14.04 4.30
N PHE A 60 17.70 -13.02 3.57
CA PHE A 60 16.56 -13.15 2.66
C PHE A 60 16.70 -14.34 1.71
N TRP A 61 17.87 -14.49 1.06
CA TRP A 61 18.13 -15.59 0.12
C TRP A 61 18.13 -16.96 0.81
N CYS A 62 18.66 -17.07 2.02
CA CYS A 62 18.62 -18.32 2.79
C CYS A 62 17.18 -18.68 3.17
N ARG A 63 16.36 -17.70 3.59
CA ARG A 63 14.94 -17.92 3.92
C ARG A 63 14.14 -18.35 2.69
N LEU A 64 14.36 -17.69 1.55
CA LEU A 64 13.73 -18.07 0.29
C LEU A 64 14.13 -19.49 -0.14
N CYS A 65 15.42 -19.82 -0.06
CA CYS A 65 15.93 -21.16 -0.33
C CYS A 65 15.27 -22.21 0.59
N ALA A 66 15.22 -21.95 1.89
CA ALA A 66 14.57 -22.84 2.86
C ALA A 66 13.08 -23.04 2.55
N MET A 67 12.35 -21.98 2.17
CA MET A 67 10.94 -22.08 1.78
C MET A 67 10.75 -22.87 0.47
N LEU A 68 11.66 -22.73 -0.50
CA LEU A 68 11.60 -23.46 -1.77
C LEU A 68 11.87 -24.96 -1.59
N HIS A 69 12.75 -25.31 -0.64
CA HIS A 69 13.08 -26.70 -0.32
C HIS A 69 12.22 -27.30 0.79
N ALA A 70 11.33 -26.52 1.41
CA ALA A 70 10.35 -27.05 2.35
C ALA A 70 9.35 -27.97 1.61
N PRO A 71 8.81 -28.99 2.28
CA PRO A 71 7.72 -29.79 1.70
C PRO A 71 6.60 -28.88 1.19
N PRO A 72 6.11 -29.08 -0.03
CA PRO A 72 5.09 -28.21 -0.60
C PRO A 72 3.82 -28.29 0.24
N LEU A 73 3.32 -27.14 0.69
CA LEU A 73 1.98 -27.02 1.24
C LEU A 73 1.04 -26.75 0.06
N PRO A 74 0.19 -27.71 -0.36
CA PRO A 74 -0.70 -27.50 -1.49
C PRO A 74 -1.71 -26.40 -1.13
N LYS A 75 -1.61 -25.26 -1.83
CA LYS A 75 -2.56 -24.16 -1.74
C LYS A 75 -3.19 -23.97 -3.11
N VAL A 76 -4.43 -24.41 -3.25
CA VAL A 76 -5.19 -24.31 -4.50
C VAL A 76 -6.28 -23.27 -4.32
N TYR A 77 -6.34 -22.32 -5.25
CA TYR A 77 -7.47 -21.42 -5.39
C TYR A 77 -8.31 -21.93 -6.57
N PRO A 78 -9.53 -22.44 -6.33
CA PRO A 78 -10.41 -22.91 -7.42
C PRO A 78 -10.72 -21.80 -8.43
N ASP A 79 -10.78 -20.57 -7.93
CA ASP A 79 -10.93 -19.36 -8.72
C ASP A 79 -10.02 -18.27 -8.13
N ILE A 80 -8.95 -17.95 -8.86
CA ILE A 80 -8.00 -16.91 -8.45
C ILE A 80 -8.63 -15.51 -8.51
N GLY A 81 -9.59 -15.29 -9.42
CA GLY A 81 -10.31 -14.03 -9.57
C GLY A 81 -11.23 -13.78 -8.40
N ALA A 82 -11.94 -14.81 -7.94
CA ALA A 82 -12.75 -14.73 -6.73
C ALA A 82 -11.89 -14.46 -5.48
N TRP A 83 -10.73 -15.11 -5.36
CA TRP A 83 -9.80 -14.88 -4.25
C TRP A 83 -9.17 -13.48 -4.27
N TRP A 84 -8.72 -13.01 -5.43
CA TRP A 84 -7.98 -11.76 -5.58
C TRP A 84 -8.88 -10.53 -5.67
N ALA A 85 -9.98 -10.63 -6.40
CA ALA A 85 -10.82 -9.51 -6.82
C ALA A 85 -12.33 -9.85 -6.74
N GLY A 86 -12.73 -10.62 -5.73
CA GLY A 86 -14.12 -10.94 -5.46
C GLY A 86 -15.01 -9.70 -5.25
N PRO A 87 -16.35 -9.88 -5.26
CA PRO A 87 -17.30 -8.80 -5.03
C PRO A 87 -17.02 -8.05 -3.72
N GLY A 88 -16.97 -6.72 -3.78
CA GLY A 88 -16.70 -5.87 -2.61
C GLY A 88 -15.23 -5.69 -2.23
N THR A 89 -14.28 -6.32 -2.95
CA THR A 89 -12.84 -6.09 -2.76
C THR A 89 -12.44 -4.66 -3.11
N CYS A 90 -12.92 -4.15 -4.24
CA CYS A 90 -12.66 -2.77 -4.67
C CYS A 90 -13.70 -1.82 -4.08
N ARG A 91 -13.21 -0.73 -3.47
CA ARG A 91 -14.06 0.42 -3.11
C ARG A 91 -14.04 1.49 -4.19
N SER A 92 -15.21 2.08 -4.44
CA SER A 92 -15.41 3.26 -5.27
C SER A 92 -15.34 4.57 -4.48
N ASP A 93 -15.63 4.53 -3.18
CA ASP A 93 -15.77 5.73 -2.34
C ASP A 93 -14.41 6.21 -1.82
N ARG A 94 -14.35 7.50 -1.44
CA ARG A 94 -13.15 8.08 -0.83
C ARG A 94 -13.03 7.68 0.63
N TRP A 95 -11.80 7.52 1.12
CA TRP A 95 -11.53 7.26 2.53
C TRP A 95 -12.02 8.36 3.45
N ARG A 96 -12.06 9.60 2.98
CA ARG A 96 -12.61 10.74 3.76
C ARG A 96 -14.11 10.59 4.05
N ASP A 97 -14.83 9.85 3.20
CA ASP A 97 -16.27 9.63 3.33
C ASP A 97 -16.57 8.31 4.07
N PHE A 98 -15.54 7.57 4.46
CA PHE A 98 -15.68 6.26 5.08
C PHE A 98 -16.24 6.38 6.50
N LYS A 99 -17.42 5.80 6.71
CA LYS A 99 -17.93 5.50 8.05
C LYS A 99 -17.58 4.06 8.40
N PRO A 100 -16.74 3.81 9.42
CA PRO A 100 -16.49 2.45 9.87
C PRO A 100 -17.82 1.82 10.28
N LYS A 101 -18.07 0.59 9.80
CA LYS A 101 -19.16 -0.22 10.37
C LYS A 101 -18.84 -0.43 11.85
N PRO A 102 -19.83 -0.32 12.75
CA PRO A 102 -19.62 -0.67 14.15
C PRO A 102 -19.05 -2.08 14.21
N ASP A 103 -17.94 -2.25 14.94
CA ASP A 103 -17.34 -3.55 15.14
C ASP A 103 -18.31 -4.41 15.96
N PRO A 104 -18.83 -5.54 15.42
CA PRO A 104 -19.74 -6.39 16.16
C PRO A 104 -19.09 -7.06 17.39
N ILE A 105 -17.76 -6.98 17.54
CA ILE A 105 -17.00 -7.57 18.66
C ILE A 105 -16.64 -6.52 19.73
N ALA A 106 -16.77 -5.22 19.46
CA ALA A 106 -16.42 -4.17 20.42
C ALA A 106 -17.29 -4.14 21.69
N TYR A 107 -18.45 -4.82 21.69
CA TYR A 107 -19.34 -4.95 22.85
C TYR A 107 -19.08 -6.20 23.71
N VAL A 108 -18.11 -7.04 23.35
CA VAL A 108 -17.82 -8.31 24.08
C VAL A 108 -16.67 -8.15 25.09
N LEU A 109 -16.07 -6.96 25.19
CA LEU A 109 -14.95 -6.67 26.09
C LEU A 109 -15.20 -5.49 27.07
N THR A 110 -16.47 -5.20 27.37
CA THR A 110 -16.88 -4.34 28.50
C THR A 110 -17.82 -5.09 29.42
#